data_AF-D5G9F3-F1
#
_entry.id   AF-D5G9F3-F1
#
_cell.length_a   1.000
_cell.length_b   1.000
_cell.length_c   1.000
_cell.angle_alpha   90.00
_cell.angle_beta   90.00
_cell.angle_gamma   90.00
#
_symmetry.space_group_name_H-M   'P 1'
#
loop_
_entity.id
_entity.type
_entity.pdbx_description
1 polymer ?
#
loop_
_entity_poly.entity_id
_entity_poly.type
_entity_poly.pdbx_seq_one_letter_code
_entity_poly.pdbx_strand_id
1 'polypeptide(L)'
;MICYSSTLSFKLHRAFYPLSDTAGIYTPAVVVFRTSHSDGHKLYPPSIKYKILSVISVAAIRDPPLTNGAPPDYSRPTDRNLMLEKIRLILRIAAMNGHSKVVLGALGCGAFHNPPEKVVECFLRVFREPEFAGGWWREIVFAVLDTEKDEENKGPNGNGNFGIFFRGLHGVVV
;
A
#
# COMPACT_ATOMS: atom_id res chain seq x y z
N MET A 1 12.01 0.85 3.39
CA MET A 1 12.21 -0.56 3.79
C MET A 1 12.38 -1.51 2.61
N ILE A 2 11.44 -1.61 1.67
CA ILE A 2 11.47 -2.64 0.61
C ILE A 2 12.73 -2.56 -0.28
N CYS A 3 13.10 -1.38 -0.79
CA CYS A 3 14.31 -1.21 -1.60
C CYS A 3 15.63 -1.51 -0.87
N TYR A 4 15.61 -1.46 0.47
CA TYR A 4 16.79 -1.71 1.30
C TYR A 4 16.96 -3.21 1.60
N SER A 5 15.85 -3.94 1.74
CA SER A 5 15.83 -5.36 2.09
C SER A 5 15.66 -6.30 0.90
N SER A 6 15.57 -5.78 -0.33
CA SER A 6 15.32 -6.56 -1.53
C SER A 6 16.05 -6.04 -2.77
N THR A 7 16.04 -6.83 -3.84
CA THR A 7 16.65 -6.46 -5.13
C THR A 7 15.87 -5.41 -5.92
N LEU A 8 14.76 -4.89 -5.39
CA LEU A 8 13.86 -3.96 -6.07
C LEU A 8 14.57 -2.70 -6.60
N SER A 9 15.49 -2.11 -5.82
CA SER A 9 16.17 -0.86 -6.19
C SER A 9 16.95 -0.96 -7.51
N PHE A 10 17.50 -2.14 -7.82
CA PHE A 10 18.21 -2.39 -9.09
C PHE A 10 17.28 -2.49 -10.29
N LYS A 11 15.98 -2.71 -10.08
CA LYS A 11 14.98 -2.86 -11.13
C LYS A 11 14.23 -1.56 -11.43
N LEU A 12 14.25 -0.60 -10.51
CA LEU A 12 13.63 0.72 -10.68
C LEU A 12 14.57 1.66 -11.45
N HIS A 13 14.69 1.43 -12.75
CA HIS A 13 15.54 2.25 -13.63
C HIS A 13 15.08 3.70 -13.72
N ARG A 14 16.05 4.63 -13.75
CA ARG A 14 15.80 6.07 -13.90
C ARG A 14 14.99 6.43 -15.15
N ALA A 15 15.11 5.63 -16.22
CA ALA A 15 14.36 5.83 -17.47
C ALA A 15 12.84 5.70 -17.32
N PHE A 16 12.35 5.07 -16.24
CA PHE A 16 10.91 5.00 -15.94
C PHE A 16 10.36 6.28 -15.29
N TYR A 17 11.23 7.24 -14.94
CA TYR A 17 10.86 8.41 -14.18
C TYR A 17 10.99 9.70 -15.00
N PRO A 18 10.13 10.71 -14.76
CA PRO A 18 9.02 10.68 -13.79
C PRO A 18 7.84 9.81 -14.27
N LEU A 19 7.17 9.15 -13.32
CA LEU A 19 5.93 8.43 -13.60
C LEU A 19 4.78 9.43 -13.74
N SER A 20 3.89 9.20 -14.71
CA SER A 20 2.62 9.93 -14.78
C SER A 20 1.71 9.55 -13.62
N ASP A 21 0.68 10.36 -13.37
CA ASP A 21 -0.24 10.19 -12.24
C ASP A 21 -0.94 8.83 -12.19
N THR A 22 -1.21 8.23 -13.35
CA THR A 22 -1.83 6.91 -13.48
C THR A 22 -0.87 5.84 -14.01
N ALA A 23 0.44 6.01 -13.80
CA ALA A 23 1.44 5.00 -14.13
C ALA A 23 1.90 4.20 -12.90
N GLY A 24 2.28 2.96 -13.16
CA GLY A 24 2.86 2.05 -12.18
C GLY A 24 3.89 1.14 -12.82
N ILE A 25 4.86 0.69 -12.03
CA ILE A 25 5.90 -0.25 -12.46
C ILE A 25 5.62 -1.60 -11.83
N TYR A 26 5.40 -2.63 -12.66
CA TYR A 26 5.37 -4.01 -12.23
C TYR A 26 6.78 -4.62 -12.29
N THR A 27 7.26 -5.14 -11.17
CA THR A 27 8.59 -5.75 -11.07
C THR A 27 8.46 -7.19 -10.58
N PRO A 28 8.58 -8.20 -11.46
CA PRO A 28 8.59 -9.60 -11.05
C PRO A 28 9.94 -10.01 -10.46
N ALA A 29 9.96 -11.16 -9.78
CA ALA A 29 11.17 -11.83 -9.29
C ALA A 29 12.07 -10.96 -8.39
N VAL A 30 11.47 -10.16 -7.51
CA VAL A 30 12.17 -9.41 -6.47
C VAL A 30 12.54 -10.35 -5.33
N VAL A 31 13.83 -10.40 -5.01
CA VAL A 31 14.39 -11.28 -3.97
C VAL A 31 14.55 -10.48 -2.68
N VAL A 32 13.96 -10.97 -1.59
CA VAL A 32 14.13 -10.42 -0.25
C VAL A 32 15.32 -11.09 0.43
N PHE A 33 16.36 -10.31 0.74
CA PHE A 33 17.64 -10.82 1.25
C PHE A 33 18.00 -10.28 2.65
N ARG A 34 17.21 -9.37 3.22
CA ARG A 34 17.33 -8.94 4.64
C ARG A 34 16.07 -9.27 5.44
N THR A 35 16.26 -9.45 6.74
CA THR A 35 15.18 -9.55 7.74
C THR A 35 14.39 -8.24 7.85
N SER A 36 13.33 -8.27 8.65
CA SER A 36 12.47 -7.12 8.88
C SER A 36 13.21 -5.97 9.59
N HIS A 37 12.55 -4.81 9.68
CA HIS A 37 13.10 -3.67 10.40
C HIS A 37 13.25 -3.91 11.90
N SER A 38 12.28 -4.57 12.55
CA SER A 38 12.37 -4.94 13.97
C SER A 38 13.53 -5.91 14.25
N ASP A 39 13.93 -6.69 13.25
CA ASP A 39 15.06 -7.61 13.35
C ASP A 39 16.41 -6.97 12.97
N GLY A 40 16.42 -5.66 12.71
CA GLY A 40 17.64 -4.89 12.39
C GLY A 40 18.16 -5.07 10.97
N HIS A 41 17.33 -5.50 10.00
CA HIS A 41 17.72 -5.64 8.58
C HIS A 41 18.97 -6.52 8.34
N LYS A 42 19.13 -7.58 9.13
CA LYS A 42 20.25 -8.53 9.01
C LYS A 42 20.16 -9.27 7.68
N LEU A 43 21.30 -9.56 7.07
CA LEU A 43 21.33 -10.40 5.88
C LEU A 43 20.88 -11.81 6.24
N TYR A 44 20.03 -12.38 5.41
CA TYR A 44 19.72 -13.80 5.50
C TYR A 44 20.96 -14.64 5.10
N PRO A 45 21.22 -15.75 5.80
CA PRO A 45 22.38 -16.59 5.49
C PRO A 45 22.17 -17.32 4.15
N PRO A 46 23.25 -17.69 3.43
CA PRO A 46 23.16 -18.36 2.12
C PRO A 46 22.43 -19.71 2.15
N SER A 47 22.30 -20.32 3.33
CA SER A 47 21.65 -21.62 3.53
C SER A 47 20.12 -21.56 3.47
N ILE A 48 19.50 -20.38 3.45
CA ILE A 48 18.04 -20.28 3.39
C ILE A 48 17.53 -20.15 1.95
N LYS A 49 16.31 -20.64 1.73
CA LYS A 49 15.56 -20.34 0.52
C LYS A 49 15.06 -18.89 0.60
N TYR A 50 15.61 -18.01 -0.21
CA TYR A 50 15.17 -16.62 -0.29
C TYR A 50 13.70 -16.52 -0.73
N LYS A 51 13.00 -15.54 -0.17
CA LYS A 51 11.63 -15.21 -0.58
C LYS A 51 11.69 -14.41 -1.89
N ILE A 52 10.92 -14.83 -2.87
CA ILE A 52 10.78 -14.17 -4.16
C ILE A 52 9.33 -13.71 -4.30
N LEU A 53 9.14 -12.43 -4.64
CA LEU A 53 7.82 -11.81 -4.79
C LEU A 53 7.80 -10.89 -6.01
N SER A 54 6.61 -10.46 -6.40
CA SER A 54 6.45 -9.38 -7.37
C SER A 54 6.07 -8.10 -6.63
N VAL A 55 6.59 -6.95 -7.09
CA VAL A 55 6.30 -5.63 -6.51
C VAL A 55 5.58 -4.77 -7.54
N ILE A 56 4.52 -4.11 -7.11
CA ILE A 56 3.84 -3.06 -7.86
C ILE A 56 4.23 -1.73 -7.24
N SER A 57 4.89 -0.87 -8.00
CA SER A 57 5.31 0.47 -7.56
C SER A 57 4.41 1.53 -8.18
N VAL A 58 3.57 2.16 -7.35
CA VAL A 58 2.70 3.28 -7.72
C VAL A 58 2.89 4.39 -6.69
N ALA A 59 3.14 5.61 -7.14
CA ALA A 59 3.26 6.75 -6.24
C ALA A 59 1.88 7.19 -5.76
N ALA A 60 1.71 7.38 -4.44
CA ALA A 60 0.53 8.04 -3.89
C ALA A 60 0.51 9.53 -4.26
N ILE A 61 -0.60 10.23 -3.99
CA ILE A 61 -0.69 11.68 -4.17
C ILE A 61 0.18 12.34 -3.10
N ARG A 62 1.01 13.30 -3.49
CA ARG A 62 1.90 13.99 -2.55
C ARG A 62 1.25 15.29 -2.07
N ASP A 63 1.17 15.46 -0.75
CA ASP A 63 0.73 16.69 -0.10
C ASP A 63 -0.61 17.24 -0.66
N PRO A 64 -1.66 16.40 -0.78
CA PRO A 64 -2.94 16.88 -1.29
C PRO A 64 -3.54 17.94 -0.36
N PRO A 65 -4.19 19.00 -0.89
CA PRO A 65 -4.89 19.97 -0.06
C PRO A 65 -6.06 19.30 0.67
N LEU A 66 -6.15 19.53 1.98
CA LEU A 66 -7.14 18.94 2.86
C LEU A 66 -8.06 20.00 3.48
N THR A 67 -9.30 19.61 3.78
CA THR A 67 -10.25 20.44 4.53
C THR A 67 -9.81 20.58 5.99
N ASN A 68 -10.26 21.64 6.65
CA ASN A 68 -10.00 21.89 8.08
C ASN A 68 -10.86 21.02 9.03
N GLY A 69 -11.47 19.95 8.53
CA GLY A 69 -12.30 19.05 9.33
C GLY A 69 -11.46 18.11 10.21
N ALA A 70 -12.11 17.52 11.22
CA ALA A 70 -11.54 16.47 12.07
C ALA A 70 -12.47 15.24 12.04
N PRO A 71 -12.17 14.18 11.26
CA PRO A 71 -10.97 14.01 10.43
C PRO A 71 -10.99 14.85 9.13
N PRO A 72 -9.81 15.16 8.55
CA PRO A 72 -9.71 15.91 7.30
C PRO A 72 -10.18 15.09 6.08
N ASP A 73 -10.68 15.77 5.06
CA ASP A 73 -11.00 15.21 3.75
C ASP A 73 -10.18 15.90 2.65
N TYR A 74 -10.09 15.30 1.46
CA TYR A 74 -9.54 15.95 0.28
C TYR A 74 -10.36 17.21 -0.05
N SER A 75 -9.71 18.37 -0.15
CA SER A 75 -10.38 19.61 -0.54
C SER A 75 -10.84 19.59 -2.00
N ARG A 76 -10.12 18.88 -2.87
CA ARG A 76 -10.43 18.80 -4.30
C ARG A 76 -10.96 17.40 -4.65
N PRO A 77 -12.13 17.30 -5.29
CA PRO A 77 -12.64 16.01 -5.78
C PRO A 77 -11.67 15.30 -6.74
N THR A 78 -10.83 16.05 -7.45
CA THR A 78 -9.81 15.52 -8.36
C THR A 78 -8.75 14.69 -7.64
N ASP A 79 -8.34 15.08 -6.42
CA ASP A 79 -7.36 14.32 -5.64
C ASP A 79 -7.96 13.00 -5.18
N ARG A 80 -9.20 13.03 -4.66
CA ARG A 80 -9.92 11.80 -4.30
C ARG A 80 -10.11 10.87 -5.50
N ASN A 81 -10.49 11.41 -6.65
CA ASN A 81 -10.65 10.63 -7.89
C ASN A 81 -9.31 10.04 -8.35
N LEU A 82 -8.22 10.79 -8.24
CA LEU A 82 -6.89 10.28 -8.55
C LEU A 82 -6.46 9.16 -7.60
N MET A 83 -6.80 9.23 -6.31
CA MET A 83 -6.54 8.14 -5.36
C MET A 83 -7.30 6.87 -5.76
N LEU A 84 -8.58 7.00 -6.15
CA LEU A 84 -9.36 5.87 -6.67
C LEU A 84 -8.70 5.26 -7.90
N GLU A 85 -8.30 6.07 -8.89
CA GLU A 85 -7.60 5.57 -10.08
C GLU A 85 -6.28 4.86 -9.75
N LYS A 86 -5.50 5.38 -8.80
CA LYS A 86 -4.26 4.73 -8.35
C LYS A 86 -4.53 3.38 -7.68
N ILE A 87 -5.58 3.25 -6.88
CA ILE A 87 -5.98 1.97 -6.28
C ILE A 87 -6.44 0.99 -7.37
N ARG A 88 -7.30 1.42 -8.30
CA ARG A 88 -7.70 0.61 -9.46
C ARG A 88 -6.50 0.11 -10.25
N LEU A 89 -5.53 1.00 -10.52
CA LEU A 89 -4.30 0.66 -11.22
C LEU A 89 -3.51 -0.44 -10.49
N ILE A 90 -3.33 -0.33 -9.17
CA ILE A 90 -2.63 -1.34 -8.37
C ILE A 90 -3.33 -2.70 -8.50
N LEU A 91 -4.66 -2.73 -8.34
CA LEU A 91 -5.43 -3.97 -8.40
C LEU A 91 -5.46 -4.55 -9.82
N ARG A 92 -5.63 -3.73 -10.86
CA ARG A 92 -5.54 -4.17 -12.27
C ARG A 92 -4.19 -4.81 -12.56
N ILE A 93 -3.08 -4.18 -12.17
CA ILE A 93 -1.75 -4.73 -12.37
C ILE A 93 -1.61 -6.08 -11.65
N ALA A 94 -2.11 -6.21 -10.42
CA ALA A 94 -2.07 -7.47 -9.69
C ALA A 94 -2.87 -8.58 -10.40
N ALA A 95 -4.11 -8.30 -10.77
CA ALA A 95 -5.02 -9.23 -11.45
C ALA A 95 -4.48 -9.65 -12.82
N MET A 96 -4.03 -8.70 -13.65
CA MET A 96 -3.45 -8.97 -14.97
C MET A 96 -2.21 -9.87 -14.92
N ASN A 97 -1.48 -9.85 -13.82
CA ASN A 97 -0.29 -10.68 -13.61
C ASN A 97 -0.57 -11.96 -12.79
N GLY A 98 -1.85 -12.29 -12.55
CA GLY A 98 -2.27 -13.52 -11.89
C GLY A 98 -2.02 -13.55 -10.38
N HIS A 99 -1.82 -12.41 -9.73
CA HIS A 99 -1.59 -12.34 -8.28
C HIS A 99 -2.92 -12.34 -7.53
N SER A 100 -3.27 -13.48 -6.94
CA SER A 100 -4.47 -13.60 -6.10
C SER A 100 -4.20 -13.35 -4.61
N LYS A 101 -2.93 -13.20 -4.20
CA LYS A 101 -2.53 -12.88 -2.82
C LYS A 101 -1.76 -11.58 -2.82
N VAL A 102 -2.32 -10.53 -2.23
CA VAL A 102 -1.79 -9.17 -2.34
C VAL A 102 -1.51 -8.60 -0.95
N VAL A 103 -0.32 -8.03 -0.77
CA VAL A 103 0.03 -7.27 0.43
C VAL A 103 0.02 -5.78 0.07
N LEU A 104 -0.86 -5.04 0.73
CA LEU A 104 -1.02 -3.60 0.63
C LEU A 104 -0.59 -2.92 1.93
N GLY A 105 -0.67 -1.59 1.96
CA GLY A 105 -0.38 -0.80 3.16
C GLY A 105 -1.15 0.52 3.14
N ALA A 106 -0.81 1.40 4.09
CA ALA A 106 -1.42 2.71 4.22
C ALA A 106 -0.92 3.68 3.13
N LEU A 107 -1.42 3.49 1.91
CA LEU A 107 -0.96 4.18 0.69
C LEU A 107 -0.96 5.70 0.87
N GLY A 108 0.23 6.29 0.96
CA GLY A 108 0.41 7.75 1.07
C GLY A 108 0.05 8.37 2.42
N CYS A 109 -0.33 7.59 3.44
CA CYS A 109 -0.77 8.09 4.76
C CYS A 109 0.38 8.41 5.72
N GLY A 110 1.60 8.54 5.20
CA GLY A 110 2.80 8.91 5.96
C GLY A 110 3.39 10.19 5.39
N ALA A 111 4.60 10.11 4.84
CA ALA A 111 5.34 11.24 4.28
C ALA A 111 4.62 12.01 3.14
N PHE A 112 3.53 11.48 2.60
CA PHE A 112 2.74 12.10 1.52
C PHE A 112 1.43 12.71 2.03
N HIS A 113 1.15 12.62 3.34
CA HIS A 113 0.07 13.30 4.04
C HIS A 113 -1.35 13.08 3.46
N ASN A 114 -1.64 11.88 2.95
CA ASN A 114 -3.01 11.53 2.58
C ASN A 114 -3.82 11.19 3.86
N PRO A 115 -5.09 11.62 3.96
CA PRO A 115 -5.94 11.33 5.10
C PRO A 115 -6.29 9.84 5.16
N PRO A 116 -5.87 9.10 6.21
CA PRO A 116 -5.97 7.64 6.25
C PRO A 116 -7.41 7.12 6.16
N GLU A 117 -8.37 7.78 6.82
CA GLU A 117 -9.79 7.43 6.75
C GLU A 117 -10.31 7.49 5.30
N LYS A 118 -9.89 8.51 4.53
CA LYS A 118 -10.32 8.65 3.14
C LYS A 118 -9.61 7.68 2.21
N VAL A 119 -8.37 7.29 2.50
CA VAL A 119 -7.70 6.23 1.75
C VAL A 119 -8.40 4.88 1.99
N VAL A 120 -8.80 4.58 3.22
CA VAL A 120 -9.65 3.42 3.56
C VAL A 120 -10.97 3.44 2.80
N GLU A 121 -11.69 4.58 2.83
CA GLU A 121 -12.94 4.76 2.06
C GLU A 121 -12.73 4.52 0.56
N CYS A 122 -11.60 4.98 0.00
CA CYS A 122 -11.26 4.76 -1.40
C CYS A 122 -11.02 3.27 -1.70
N PHE A 123 -10.31 2.54 -0.84
CA PHE A 123 -10.14 1.09 -1.00
C PHE A 123 -11.48 0.36 -0.96
N LEU A 124 -12.33 0.65 0.03
CA LEU A 124 -13.66 0.06 0.15
C LEU A 124 -14.53 0.33 -1.08
N ARG A 125 -14.47 1.56 -1.61
CA ARG A 125 -15.20 1.92 -2.82
C ARG A 125 -14.73 1.10 -4.02
N VAL A 126 -13.42 1.02 -4.24
CA VAL A 126 -12.86 0.26 -5.37
C VAL A 126 -13.15 -1.24 -5.24
N PHE A 127 -13.03 -1.82 -4.06
CA PHE A 127 -13.36 -3.23 -3.86
C PHE A 127 -14.82 -3.59 -4.17
N ARG A 128 -15.75 -2.63 -4.00
CA ARG A 128 -17.17 -2.81 -4.33
C ARG A 128 -17.51 -2.59 -5.81
N GLU A 129 -16.56 -2.15 -6.62
CA GLU A 129 -16.81 -1.95 -8.04
C GLU A 129 -16.99 -3.31 -8.73
N PRO A 130 -17.91 -3.42 -9.71
CA PRO A 130 -18.14 -4.67 -10.43
C PRO A 130 -16.89 -5.28 -11.06
N GLU A 131 -15.92 -4.43 -11.42
CA GLU A 131 -14.62 -4.86 -11.94
C GLU A 131 -13.84 -5.76 -10.95
N PHE A 132 -13.92 -5.48 -9.64
CA PHE A 132 -13.09 -6.16 -8.63
C PHE A 132 -13.86 -7.17 -7.77
N ALA A 133 -15.18 -7.27 -7.93
CA ALA A 133 -16.05 -8.21 -7.21
C ALA A 133 -16.06 -9.65 -7.78
N GLY A 134 -15.22 -9.95 -8.79
CA GLY A 134 -15.23 -11.19 -9.55
C GLY A 134 -14.45 -12.38 -8.97
N GLY A 135 -14.07 -12.35 -7.70
CA GLY A 135 -13.29 -13.43 -7.07
C GLY A 135 -11.80 -13.47 -7.45
N TRP A 136 -11.23 -12.30 -7.78
CA TRP A 136 -9.81 -12.15 -8.14
C TRP A 136 -8.84 -12.52 -7.02
N TRP A 137 -9.31 -12.42 -5.76
CA TRP A 137 -8.47 -12.42 -4.58
C TRP A 137 -8.74 -13.67 -3.75
N ARG A 138 -7.67 -14.39 -3.41
CA ARG A 138 -7.68 -15.37 -2.31
C ARG A 138 -7.45 -14.68 -0.98
N GLU A 139 -6.62 -13.63 -0.97
CA GLU A 139 -6.20 -12.96 0.25
C GLU A 139 -5.68 -11.55 -0.06
N ILE A 140 -6.19 -10.54 0.63
CA ILE A 140 -5.62 -9.19 0.65
C ILE A 140 -5.25 -8.85 2.09
N VAL A 141 -3.99 -8.52 2.32
CA VAL A 141 -3.47 -8.15 3.65
C VAL A 141 -3.01 -6.69 3.62
N PHE A 142 -3.53 -5.87 4.53
CA PHE A 142 -3.02 -4.53 4.78
C PHE A 142 -1.94 -4.58 5.87
N ALA A 143 -0.67 -4.65 5.47
CA ALA A 143 0.48 -4.64 6.36
C ALA A 143 0.84 -3.20 6.75
N VAL A 144 0.11 -2.64 7.70
CA VAL A 144 0.30 -1.26 8.20
C VAL A 144 1.14 -1.30 9.47
N LEU A 145 2.32 -0.67 9.44
CA LEU A 145 3.16 -0.54 10.62
C LEU A 145 2.52 0.43 11.60
N ASP A 146 2.33 -0.01 12.84
CA ASP A 146 1.90 0.85 13.92
C ASP A 146 3.11 1.63 14.47
N THR A 147 3.17 2.92 14.17
CA THR A 147 4.25 3.82 14.62
C THR A 147 3.82 4.71 15.78
N GLU A 148 2.65 4.47 16.36
CA GLU A 148 2.19 5.24 17.52
C GLU A 148 3.16 5.04 18.69
N LYS A 149 3.44 6.10 19.43
CA LYS A 149 4.37 6.04 20.58
C LYS A 149 3.62 5.74 21.87
N ASP A 150 2.39 6.21 21.96
CA ASP A 150 1.51 5.95 23.08
C ASP A 150 0.89 4.56 22.97
N GLU A 151 1.23 3.67 23.89
CA GLU A 151 0.72 2.30 23.92
C GLU A 151 -0.81 2.24 24.05
N GLU A 152 -1.44 3.22 24.70
CA GLU A 152 -2.90 3.28 24.81
C GLU A 152 -3.58 3.58 23.45
N ASN A 153 -2.83 4.21 22.54
CA ASN A 153 -3.30 4.57 21.20
C ASN A 153 -2.80 3.61 20.10
N LYS A 154 -2.17 2.49 20.48
CA LYS A 154 -1.77 1.42 19.55
C LYS A 154 -2.89 0.42 19.31
N GLY A 155 -2.68 -0.40 18.28
CA GLY A 155 -3.50 -1.58 18.04
C GLY A 155 -4.83 -1.27 17.34
N PRO A 156 -5.75 -2.25 17.31
CA PRO A 156 -6.99 -2.17 16.53
C PRO A 156 -7.89 -0.97 16.87
N ASN A 157 -7.86 -0.53 18.13
CA ASN A 157 -8.66 0.59 18.64
C ASN A 157 -7.88 1.92 18.61
N GLY A 158 -6.62 1.89 18.19
CA GLY A 158 -5.73 3.04 18.13
C GLY A 158 -6.13 4.09 17.09
N ASN A 159 -5.65 5.31 17.27
CA ASN A 159 -5.90 6.42 16.36
C ASN A 159 -4.86 6.54 15.24
N GLY A 160 -3.78 5.75 15.29
CA GLY A 160 -2.79 5.66 14.23
C GLY A 160 -3.29 4.94 12.98
N ASN A 161 -2.48 4.99 11.92
CA ASN A 161 -2.78 4.36 10.63
C ASN A 161 -3.17 2.87 10.79
N PHE A 162 -2.52 2.12 11.68
CA PHE A 162 -2.85 0.71 11.90
C PHE A 162 -4.30 0.54 12.37
N GLY A 163 -4.71 1.23 13.43
CA GLY A 163 -6.07 1.14 13.96
C GLY A 163 -7.13 1.59 12.95
N ILE A 164 -6.88 2.68 12.22
CA ILE A 164 -7.80 3.19 11.18
C ILE A 164 -7.99 2.16 10.06
N PHE A 165 -6.90 1.61 9.52
CA PHE A 165 -6.97 0.60 8.46
C PHE A 165 -7.56 -0.71 8.96
N PHE A 166 -7.24 -1.11 10.20
CA PHE A 166 -7.80 -2.31 10.81
C PHE A 166 -9.32 -2.19 10.91
N ARG A 167 -9.85 -1.13 11.53
CA ARG A 167 -11.30 -0.94 11.70
C ARG A 167 -12.04 -0.82 10.37
N GLY A 168 -11.41 -0.23 9.35
CA GLY A 168 -12.04 0.01 8.07
C GLY A 168 -12.01 -1.18 7.09
N LEU A 169 -10.99 -2.04 7.17
CA LEU A 169 -10.71 -3.04 6.12
C LEU A 169 -10.59 -4.47 6.66
N HIS A 170 -10.35 -4.67 7.96
CA HIS A 170 -10.26 -6.01 8.52
C HIS A 170 -11.61 -6.73 8.43
N GLY A 171 -11.58 -7.99 7.96
CA GLY A 171 -12.78 -8.82 7.81
C GLY A 171 -13.65 -8.47 6.60
N VAL A 172 -13.27 -7.48 5.77
CA VAL A 172 -14.00 -7.16 4.54
C VAL A 172 -13.78 -8.29 3.52
N VAL A 173 -14.89 -8.82 3.00
CA VAL A 173 -14.89 -9.79 1.91
C VAL A 173 -14.96 -9.05 0.58
N VAL A 174 -14.07 -9.39 -0.34
CA VAL A 174 -13.86 -8.75 -1.65
C VAL A 174 -13.84 -9.77 -2.77
#